data_AF-A0A3M1M7D8-F1
#
_entry.id   AF-A0A3M1M7D8-F1
#
_cell.length_a   1.000
_cell.length_b   1.000
_cell.length_c   1.000
_cell.angle_alpha   90.00
_cell.angle_beta   90.00
_cell.angle_gamma   90.00
#
_symmetry.space_group_name_H-M   'P 1'
#
loop_
_entity.id
_entity.type
_entity.pdbx_description
1 polymer ?
#
loop_
_entity_poly.entity_id
_entity_poly.type
_entity_poly.pdbx_seq_one_letter_code
_entity_poly.pdbx_strand_id
1 'polypeptide(L)'
;MITVTGDLTVAAGVTLRLLPGTEVRFTSTDGQASGVDPQRVELIVAGALIAETASPPITFTSAASSPAPSDWYGLRFLPGSNGTLSGTLIQYGVGGVAVDRADVSLLGNTIRRMRGADGPRGLGGPGGMGGPAYGISYTLEGVSLTLQAN
;
A
#
# COMPACT_ATOMS: atom_id res chain seq x y z
N MET A 1 -17.90 -0.40 -2.46
CA MET A 1 -16.79 -1.22 -2.99
C MET A 1 -16.30 -0.59 -4.28
N ILE A 2 -14.98 -0.51 -4.46
CA ILE A 2 -14.31 0.01 -5.66
C ILE A 2 -13.33 -1.07 -6.12
N THR A 3 -13.35 -1.41 -7.41
CA THR A 3 -12.36 -2.31 -8.02
C THR A 3 -11.39 -1.51 -8.86
N VAL A 4 -10.10 -1.75 -8.66
CA VAL A 4 -8.98 -1.10 -9.33
C VAL A 4 -8.30 -2.14 -10.22
N THR A 5 -8.34 -1.94 -11.54
CA THR A 5 -7.90 -2.92 -12.55
C THR A 5 -6.51 -2.63 -13.14
N GLY A 6 -5.91 -1.52 -12.74
CA GLY A 6 -4.55 -1.08 -13.06
C GLY A 6 -4.17 0.06 -12.13
N ASP A 7 -2.94 0.56 -12.19
CA ASP A 7 -2.45 1.54 -11.22
C ASP A 7 -3.43 2.70 -10.97
N LEU A 8 -3.71 2.96 -9.69
CA LEU A 8 -4.48 4.12 -9.25
C LEU A 8 -3.50 5.19 -8.78
N THR A 9 -3.37 6.26 -9.55
CA THR A 9 -2.51 7.40 -9.20
C THR A 9 -3.31 8.54 -8.60
N VAL A 10 -2.98 8.94 -7.37
CA VAL A 10 -3.40 10.22 -6.79
C VAL A 10 -2.37 11.26 -7.20
N ALA A 11 -2.71 12.07 -8.20
CA ALA A 11 -1.79 13.06 -8.77
C ALA A 11 -1.39 14.15 -7.77
N ALA A 12 -0.25 14.81 -8.01
CA ALA A 12 0.21 15.95 -7.21
C ALA A 12 -0.87 17.05 -7.15
N GLY A 13 -1.07 17.62 -5.97
CA GLY A 13 -2.12 18.62 -5.71
C GLY A 13 -3.55 18.05 -5.59
N VAL A 14 -3.74 16.75 -5.80
CA VAL A 14 -5.04 16.09 -5.64
C VAL A 14 -5.10 15.39 -4.28
N THR A 15 -6.28 15.43 -3.65
CA THR A 15 -6.59 14.64 -2.45
C THR A 15 -7.60 13.56 -2.78
N LEU A 16 -7.25 12.31 -2.50
CA LEU A 16 -8.19 11.20 -2.45
C LEU A 16 -8.61 10.99 -0.99
N ARG A 17 -9.90 11.16 -0.71
CA ARG A 17 -10.49 10.85 0.61
C ARG A 17 -11.38 9.63 0.52
N LEU A 18 -11.09 8.61 1.32
CA LEU A 18 -11.92 7.42 1.46
C LEU A 18 -12.78 7.55 2.71
N LEU A 19 -14.06 7.21 2.59
CA LEU A 19 -14.99 7.26 3.71
C LEU A 19 -14.96 5.95 4.51
N PRO A 20 -15.30 5.95 5.82
CA PRO A 20 -15.44 4.74 6.63
C PRO A 20 -16.22 3.62 5.91
N GLY A 21 -15.72 2.38 6.01
CA GLY A 21 -16.33 1.21 5.36
C GLY A 21 -16.06 1.09 3.86
N THR A 22 -15.29 2.01 3.26
CA THR A 22 -14.85 1.85 1.87
C THR A 22 -13.96 0.62 1.74
N GLU A 23 -14.29 -0.25 0.78
CA GLU A 23 -13.46 -1.37 0.37
C GLU A 23 -12.90 -1.12 -1.03
N VAL A 24 -11.58 -1.06 -1.13
CA VAL A 24 -10.80 -0.91 -2.36
C VAL A 24 -10.16 -2.26 -2.69
N ARG A 25 -10.53 -2.83 -3.83
CA ARG A 25 -10.09 -4.15 -4.30
C ARG A 25 -9.18 -4.01 -5.51
N PHE A 26 -7.99 -4.58 -5.44
CA PHE A 26 -7.01 -4.55 -6.53
C PHE A 26 -7.01 -5.88 -7.29
N THR A 27 -7.06 -5.83 -8.62
CA THR A 27 -6.92 -7.05 -9.43
C THR A 27 -5.53 -7.65 -9.31
N SER A 28 -5.44 -8.96 -9.47
CA SER A 28 -4.16 -9.68 -9.38
C SER A 28 -3.25 -9.51 -10.59
N THR A 29 -3.75 -8.85 -11.63
CA THR A 29 -3.01 -8.47 -12.82
C THR A 29 -3.20 -6.98 -13.04
N ASP A 30 -2.12 -6.28 -13.37
CA ASP A 30 -2.17 -4.89 -13.79
C ASP A 30 -2.55 -4.79 -15.28
N GLY A 31 -3.69 -4.16 -15.56
CA GLY A 31 -4.16 -3.89 -16.92
C GLY A 31 -3.42 -2.76 -17.63
N GLN A 32 -2.65 -1.93 -16.92
CA GLN A 32 -1.85 -0.83 -17.49
C GLN A 32 -0.40 -1.25 -17.77
N ALA A 33 0.08 -2.30 -17.11
CA ALA A 33 1.47 -2.76 -17.15
C ALA A 33 2.48 -1.64 -16.87
N SER A 34 2.24 -0.88 -15.80
CA SER A 34 3.02 0.30 -15.42
C SER A 34 3.54 0.20 -13.97
N GLY A 35 3.91 1.32 -13.37
CA GLY A 35 4.35 1.34 -11.98
C GLY A 35 5.75 0.74 -11.78
N VAL A 36 6.01 0.32 -10.55
CA VAL A 36 7.25 -0.40 -10.18
C VAL A 36 7.14 -1.90 -10.50
N ASP A 37 5.95 -2.46 -10.42
CA ASP A 37 5.65 -3.85 -10.76
C ASP A 37 4.59 -3.91 -11.85
N PRO A 38 4.98 -4.01 -13.14
CA PRO A 38 4.05 -4.02 -14.27
C PRO A 38 3.16 -5.26 -14.32
N GLN A 39 3.27 -6.19 -13.36
CA GLN A 39 2.39 -7.34 -13.25
C GLN A 39 1.31 -7.15 -12.18
N ARG A 40 1.43 -6.15 -11.29
CA ARG A 40 0.58 -6.01 -10.11
C ARG A 40 0.14 -4.57 -9.91
N VAL A 41 -1.14 -4.40 -9.57
CA VAL A 41 -1.70 -3.06 -9.36
C VAL A 41 -1.11 -2.37 -8.13
N GLU A 42 -0.81 -1.08 -8.28
CA GLU A 42 -0.36 -0.18 -7.23
C GLU A 42 -1.39 0.92 -6.91
N LEU A 43 -1.45 1.35 -5.64
CA LEU A 43 -1.97 2.68 -5.32
C LEU A 43 -0.78 3.63 -5.16
N ILE A 44 -0.60 4.53 -6.11
CA ILE A 44 0.53 5.46 -6.18
C ILE A 44 0.05 6.84 -5.73
N VAL A 45 0.63 7.37 -4.66
CA VAL A 45 0.26 8.66 -4.08
C VAL A 45 1.37 9.67 -4.34
N ALA A 46 1.13 10.56 -5.31
CA ALA A 46 1.95 11.76 -5.55
C ALA A 46 1.32 13.03 -4.92
N GLY A 47 0.02 12.99 -4.61
CA GLY A 47 -0.72 14.03 -3.89
C GLY A 47 -0.96 13.66 -2.43
N ALA A 48 -2.23 13.57 -2.04
CA ALA A 48 -2.67 13.30 -0.67
C ALA A 48 -3.66 12.13 -0.60
N LEU A 49 -3.43 11.18 0.32
CA LEU A 49 -4.41 10.13 0.63
C LEU A 49 -4.89 10.25 2.08
N ILE A 50 -6.20 10.40 2.26
CA ILE A 50 -6.84 10.44 3.57
C ILE A 50 -7.78 9.24 3.71
N ALA A 51 -7.41 8.29 4.55
CA ALA A 51 -8.20 7.12 4.90
C ALA A 51 -8.22 6.97 6.43
N GLU A 52 -9.17 7.65 7.07
CA GLU A 52 -9.31 7.71 8.52
C GLU A 52 -10.68 7.21 8.95
N THR A 53 -10.71 6.30 9.91
CA THR A 53 -11.96 5.77 10.47
C THR A 53 -11.76 5.27 11.90
N ALA A 54 -12.81 5.33 12.71
CA ALA A 54 -12.87 4.64 14.00
C ALA A 54 -13.53 3.25 13.86
N SER A 55 -14.56 3.15 13.02
CA SER A 55 -15.28 1.92 12.64
C SER A 55 -16.39 2.30 11.64
N PRO A 56 -16.72 1.48 10.62
CA PRO A 56 -16.02 0.27 10.19
C PRO A 56 -14.68 0.60 9.49
N PRO A 57 -13.75 -0.37 9.40
CA PRO A 57 -12.44 -0.15 8.78
C PRO A 57 -12.56 0.19 7.29
N ILE A 58 -11.64 1.03 6.80
CA ILE A 58 -11.38 1.18 5.36
C ILE A 58 -10.44 0.04 4.96
N THR A 59 -10.82 -0.73 3.93
CA THR A 59 -10.11 -1.96 3.57
C THR A 59 -9.45 -1.83 2.19
N PHE A 60 -8.15 -2.15 2.13
CA PHE A 60 -7.38 -2.32 0.91
C PHE A 60 -7.01 -3.80 0.76
N THR A 61 -7.47 -4.44 -0.31
CA THR A 61 -7.43 -5.92 -0.43
C THR A 61 -7.37 -6.39 -1.88
N SER A 62 -7.14 -7.69 -2.07
CA SER A 62 -7.27 -8.35 -3.37
C SER A 62 -8.72 -8.42 -3.86
N ALA A 63 -8.90 -8.32 -5.18
CA ALA A 63 -10.15 -8.58 -5.89
C ALA A 63 -10.36 -10.07 -6.25
N ALA A 64 -9.37 -10.94 -6.00
CA ALA A 64 -9.46 -12.36 -6.32
C ALA A 64 -10.57 -13.06 -5.52
N SER A 65 -11.17 -14.10 -6.10
CA SER A 65 -12.17 -14.94 -5.41
C SER A 65 -11.57 -15.72 -4.23
N SER A 66 -10.27 -16.02 -4.31
CA SER A 66 -9.46 -16.59 -3.23
C SER A 66 -8.23 -15.70 -3.01
N PRO A 67 -8.34 -14.65 -2.19
CA PRO A 67 -7.24 -13.72 -1.93
C PRO A 67 -5.97 -14.41 -1.42
N ALA A 68 -4.84 -14.11 -2.04
CA ALA A 68 -3.52 -14.64 -1.69
C ALA A 68 -2.51 -13.51 -1.48
N PRO A 69 -1.49 -13.70 -0.62
CA PRO A 69 -0.36 -12.79 -0.55
C PRO A 69 0.24 -12.53 -1.93
N SER A 70 0.67 -11.29 -2.19
CA SER A 70 1.23 -10.88 -3.48
C SER A 70 0.24 -10.67 -4.63
N ASP A 71 -1.08 -10.68 -4.38
CA ASP A 71 -2.09 -10.41 -5.40
C ASP A 71 -1.95 -9.00 -5.97
N TRP A 72 -1.64 -8.00 -5.14
CA TRP A 72 -1.41 -6.63 -5.60
C TRP A 72 -0.09 -6.12 -5.01
N TYR A 73 0.42 -4.98 -5.48
CA TYR A 73 1.75 -4.55 -5.04
C TYR A 73 1.71 -3.96 -3.62
N GLY A 74 0.96 -2.88 -3.43
CA GLY A 74 0.83 -2.18 -2.14
C GLY A 74 0.48 -0.71 -2.32
N LEU A 75 0.43 0.02 -1.21
CA LEU A 75 0.29 1.48 -1.19
C LEU A 75 1.66 2.13 -1.27
N ARG A 76 1.84 3.14 -2.13
CA ARG A 76 3.13 3.81 -2.33
C ARG A 76 2.98 5.32 -2.23
N PHE A 77 3.55 5.90 -1.20
CA PHE A 77 3.68 7.35 -1.04
C PHE A 77 5.01 7.80 -1.65
N LEU A 78 4.91 8.61 -2.70
CA LEU A 78 6.05 9.13 -3.43
C LEU A 78 6.62 10.38 -2.74
N PRO A 79 7.84 10.81 -3.09
CA PRO A 79 8.47 11.99 -2.51
C PRO A 79 7.62 13.25 -2.56
N GLY A 80 7.52 13.95 -1.43
CA GLY A 80 6.74 15.17 -1.30
C GLY A 80 5.22 14.97 -1.22
N SER A 81 4.74 13.72 -1.30
CA SER A 81 3.34 13.40 -1.02
C SER A 81 3.04 13.44 0.48
N ASN A 82 1.75 13.34 0.82
CA ASN A 82 1.31 13.22 2.20
C ASN A 82 0.16 12.21 2.35
N GLY A 83 -0.07 11.76 3.58
CA GLY A 83 -1.25 10.96 3.86
C GLY A 83 -1.53 10.68 5.33
N THR A 84 -2.77 10.28 5.58
CA THR A 84 -3.17 9.69 6.85
C THR A 84 -3.85 8.37 6.59
N LEU A 85 -3.33 7.30 7.19
CA LEU A 85 -4.02 6.03 7.32
C LEU A 85 -4.31 5.80 8.81
N SER A 86 -5.58 5.81 9.18
CA SER A 86 -6.01 5.56 10.55
C SER A 86 -7.18 4.56 10.59
N GLY A 87 -7.04 3.47 11.35
CA GLY A 87 -8.07 2.45 11.46
C GLY A 87 -8.30 1.65 10.17
N THR A 88 -7.29 1.54 9.31
CA THR A 88 -7.38 0.80 8.03
C THR A 88 -7.02 -0.67 8.18
N LEU A 89 -7.56 -1.51 7.28
CA LEU A 89 -7.15 -2.90 7.08
C LEU A 89 -6.48 -3.01 5.70
N ILE A 90 -5.21 -3.41 5.67
CA ILE A 90 -4.43 -3.59 4.43
C ILE A 90 -4.00 -5.06 4.37
N GLN A 91 -4.31 -5.77 3.29
CA GLN A 91 -4.02 -7.21 3.19
C GLN A 91 -3.79 -7.70 1.76
N TYR A 92 -3.09 -8.84 1.63
CA TYR A 92 -2.86 -9.56 0.36
C TYR A 92 -1.95 -8.86 -0.66
N GLY A 93 -1.21 -7.83 -0.25
CA GLY A 93 -0.22 -7.16 -1.08
C GLY A 93 1.14 -7.88 -1.12
N VAL A 94 2.05 -7.41 -1.97
CA VAL A 94 3.49 -7.72 -1.88
C VAL A 94 4.02 -7.15 -0.58
N GLY A 95 3.72 -5.88 -0.32
CA GLY A 95 3.83 -5.20 0.97
C GLY A 95 2.58 -4.37 1.27
N GLY A 96 2.52 -3.72 2.43
CA GLY A 96 1.37 -2.91 2.82
C GLY A 96 1.50 -1.45 2.38
N VAL A 97 2.44 -0.72 2.98
CA VAL A 97 2.67 0.71 2.74
C VAL A 97 4.15 0.98 2.52
N ALA A 98 4.50 1.65 1.43
CA ALA A 98 5.83 2.19 1.19
C ALA A 98 5.76 3.72 1.27
N VAL A 99 6.68 4.31 2.02
CA VAL A 99 6.78 5.76 2.21
C VAL A 99 8.19 6.20 1.83
N ASP A 100 8.33 6.89 0.69
CA ASP A 100 9.60 7.50 0.26
C ASP A 100 9.52 9.01 0.41
N ARG A 101 10.25 9.57 1.39
CA ARG A 101 10.36 11.02 1.64
C ARG A 101 9.02 11.76 1.56
N ALA A 102 8.02 11.21 2.23
CA ALA A 102 6.65 11.71 2.29
C ALA A 102 6.20 11.87 3.75
N ASP A 103 5.23 12.77 3.98
CA ASP A 103 4.67 13.02 5.30
C ASP A 103 3.42 12.16 5.52
N VAL A 104 3.60 11.00 6.17
CA VAL A 104 2.53 9.99 6.31
C VAL A 104 2.33 9.59 7.77
N SER A 105 1.12 9.82 8.28
CA SER A 105 0.68 9.36 9.60
C SER A 105 0.01 7.99 9.49
N LEU A 106 0.48 7.02 10.29
CA LEU A 106 -0.09 5.67 10.40
C LEU A 106 -0.51 5.40 11.84
N LEU A 107 -1.80 5.27 12.10
CA LEU A 107 -2.34 5.06 13.45
C LEU A 107 -3.37 3.92 13.48
N GLY A 108 -3.18 2.94 14.36
CA GLY A 108 -4.19 1.89 14.59
C GLY A 108 -4.57 1.08 13.35
N ASN A 109 -3.65 0.92 12.40
CA ASN A 109 -3.86 0.13 11.19
C ASN A 109 -3.58 -1.35 11.43
N THR A 110 -4.31 -2.23 10.74
CA THR A 110 -4.02 -3.67 10.67
C THR A 110 -3.44 -3.99 9.30
N ILE A 111 -2.25 -4.57 9.27
CA ILE A 111 -1.58 -4.99 8.02
C ILE A 111 -1.23 -6.46 8.13
N ARG A 112 -1.78 -7.31 7.25
CA ARG A 112 -1.66 -8.78 7.38
C ARG A 112 -1.66 -9.51 6.03
N ARG A 113 -1.20 -10.76 6.01
CA ARG A 113 -1.22 -11.64 4.82
C ARG A 113 -0.51 -11.02 3.60
N MET A 114 0.62 -10.38 3.86
CA MET A 114 1.48 -9.82 2.82
C MET A 114 2.47 -10.88 2.35
N ARG A 115 2.90 -10.82 1.08
CA ARG A 115 3.96 -11.72 0.58
C ARG A 115 5.18 -11.68 1.48
N GLY A 116 5.57 -10.47 1.90
CA GLY A 116 6.69 -10.27 2.80
C GLY A 116 6.50 -10.93 4.17
N ALA A 117 5.29 -10.87 4.77
CA ALA A 117 5.03 -11.44 6.08
C ALA A 117 5.18 -12.98 6.10
N ASP A 118 4.99 -13.63 4.95
CA ASP A 118 5.01 -15.09 4.79
C ASP A 118 6.17 -15.59 3.88
N GLY A 119 7.13 -14.72 3.50
CA GLY A 119 8.13 -14.99 2.44
C GLY A 119 9.62 -14.83 2.84
N PRO A 120 10.55 -15.54 2.17
CA PRO A 120 11.99 -15.44 2.45
C PRO A 120 12.57 -14.06 2.08
N ARG A 121 13.53 -13.59 2.89
CA ARG A 121 14.15 -12.25 2.83
C ARG A 121 14.77 -11.97 1.44
N GLY A 122 14.23 -11.01 0.69
CA GLY A 122 14.84 -10.49 -0.55
C GLY A 122 15.19 -9.02 -0.41
N LEU A 123 16.43 -8.64 -0.77
CA LEU A 123 16.87 -7.24 -0.83
C LEU A 123 16.22 -6.58 -2.06
N GLY A 124 15.52 -5.48 -1.85
CA GLY A 124 14.90 -4.68 -2.90
C GLY A 124 15.86 -3.65 -3.41
N GLY A 125 15.84 -3.48 -4.73
CA GLY A 125 16.47 -2.32 -5.36
C GLY A 125 15.84 -1.00 -4.90
N PRO A 126 16.49 0.13 -5.24
CA PRO A 126 16.02 1.45 -4.86
C PRO A 126 14.60 1.70 -5.35
N GLY A 127 13.69 2.03 -4.43
CA GLY A 127 12.27 2.31 -4.71
C GLY A 127 11.33 1.09 -4.71
N GLY A 128 11.85 -0.13 -4.55
CA GLY A 128 11.06 -1.34 -4.41
C GLY A 128 10.86 -1.75 -2.94
N MET A 129 9.72 -2.38 -2.63
CA MET A 129 9.44 -2.98 -1.30
C MET A 129 10.25 -4.27 -1.05
N GLY A 130 11.55 -4.27 -1.39
CA GLY A 130 12.42 -5.40 -1.08
C GLY A 130 13.31 -5.10 0.13
N GLY A 131 13.05 -5.88 1.15
CA GLY A 131 13.72 -5.99 2.43
C GLY A 131 12.88 -7.01 3.22
N PRO A 132 13.38 -7.59 4.33
CA PRO A 132 12.59 -8.56 5.08
C PRO A 132 11.22 -7.98 5.44
N ALA A 133 10.17 -8.65 4.98
CA ALA A 133 8.93 -8.94 5.70
C ALA A 133 8.26 -7.87 6.59
N TYR A 134 7.92 -6.68 6.09
CA TYR A 134 7.15 -5.75 6.91
C TYR A 134 6.04 -5.07 6.12
N GLY A 135 4.87 -4.97 6.77
CA GLY A 135 3.71 -4.30 6.23
C GLY A 135 3.96 -2.82 5.92
N ILE A 136 5.04 -2.22 6.43
CA ILE A 136 5.38 -0.81 6.21
C ILE A 136 6.89 -0.67 5.95
N SER A 137 7.25 0.05 4.88
CA SER A 137 8.63 0.48 4.59
C SER A 137 8.70 2.00 4.55
N TYR A 138 9.71 2.58 5.22
CA TYR A 138 10.00 4.01 5.20
C TYR A 138 11.39 4.24 4.62
N THR A 139 11.57 5.29 3.82
CA THR A 139 12.88 5.79 3.37
C THR A 139 12.99 7.27 3.71
N LEU A 140 13.83 7.57 4.71
CA LEU A 140 14.40 8.90 4.94
C LEU A 140 15.82 8.90 4.36
N GLU A 141 16.45 10.05 4.11
CA GLU A 141 17.79 10.11 3.50
C GLU A 141 18.76 9.09 4.15
N GLY A 142 19.03 7.99 3.45
CA GLY A 142 19.95 6.95 3.88
C GLY A 142 19.51 6.01 5.03
N VAL A 143 18.29 6.11 5.57
CA VAL A 143 17.82 5.23 6.66
C VAL A 143 16.43 4.67 6.37
N SER A 144 16.35 3.35 6.20
CA SER A 144 15.07 2.63 6.10
C SER A 144 14.66 2.06 7.45
N LEU A 145 13.57 2.58 8.03
CA LEU A 145 12.94 1.97 9.21
C LEU A 145 11.88 0.98 8.74
N THR A 146 11.90 -0.21 9.33
CA THR A 146 10.91 -1.24 9.00
C THR A 146 10.32 -1.82 10.28
N LEU A 147 9.01 -1.65 10.45
CA LEU A 147 8.28 -1.97 11.67
C LEU A 147 7.54 -3.30 11.53
N GLN A 148 7.71 -4.18 12.52
CA GLN A 148 7.01 -5.45 12.63
C GLN A 148 5.54 -5.22 13.02
N ALA A 149 4.62 -5.82 12.28
CA ALA A 149 3.27 -6.08 12.77
C ALA A 149 3.28 -7.48 13.39
N ASN A 150 2.81 -7.59 14.64
CA ASN A 150 2.71 -8.85 15.38
C ASN A 150 1.75 -9.85 14.73
#